data_AF-A0AA95J9H0-F1
#
_entry.id   AF-A0AA95J9H0-F1
#
_cell.length_a   1.000
_cell.length_b   1.000
_cell.length_c   1.000
_cell.angle_alpha   90.00
_cell.angle_beta   90.00
_cell.angle_gamma   90.00
#
_symmetry.space_group_name_H-M   'P 1'
#
loop_
_entity.id
_entity.type
_entity.pdbx_description
1 polymer ?
#
loop_
_entity_poly.entity_id
_entity_poly.type
_entity_poly.pdbx_seq_one_letter_code
_entity_poly.pdbx_strand_id
1 'polypeptide(L)'
;MGKSVALNWNEFMVGRIVPVDRFNKLNTARDMASTTHIFLFPTAALANTGTDSSWQEIFNTVLEISDWLCAGIIVFAGVTWMFANRTKALELLMGGASGYLIIRHALDIRNWLKTL
;
A
#
# COMPACT_ATOMS: atom_id res chain seq x y z
N MET A 1 -39.89 -10.41 -23.24
CA MET A 1 -40.14 -8.97 -23.39
C MET A 1 -38.89 -8.21 -22.93
N GLY A 2 -38.09 -7.69 -23.87
CA GLY A 2 -36.89 -6.89 -23.54
C GLY A 2 -37.30 -5.48 -23.14
N LYS A 3 -36.75 -4.96 -22.03
CA LYS A 3 -36.99 -3.59 -21.58
C LYS A 3 -36.18 -2.65 -22.47
N SER A 4 -36.85 -1.84 -23.29
CA SER A 4 -36.23 -0.73 -24.02
C SER A 4 -36.17 0.49 -23.10
N VAL A 5 -34.97 1.03 -22.87
CA VAL A 5 -34.74 2.26 -22.10
C VAL A 5 -34.17 3.30 -23.06
N ALA A 6 -34.72 4.51 -23.03
CA ALA A 6 -34.21 5.63 -23.84
C ALA A 6 -32.84 6.05 -23.30
N LEU A 7 -31.79 5.91 -24.13
CA LEU A 7 -30.43 6.34 -23.81
C LEU A 7 -30.29 7.83 -24.09
N ASN A 8 -29.79 8.59 -23.12
CA ASN A 8 -29.49 10.00 -23.31
C ASN A 8 -28.22 10.13 -24.15
N TRP A 9 -28.27 10.95 -25.21
CA TRP A 9 -27.24 10.93 -26.26
C TRP A 9 -25.87 11.40 -25.78
N ASN A 10 -25.87 12.31 -24.80
CA ASN A 10 -24.65 12.76 -24.14
C ASN A 10 -23.96 11.62 -23.35
N GLU A 11 -24.74 10.72 -22.75
CA GLU A 11 -24.20 9.60 -21.96
C GLU A 11 -23.60 8.50 -22.83
N PHE A 12 -24.19 8.29 -24.02
CA PHE A 12 -23.62 7.40 -25.03
C PHE A 12 -22.28 7.91 -25.55
N MET A 13 -22.17 9.21 -25.87
CA MET A 13 -20.93 9.80 -26.39
C MET A 13 -19.76 9.70 -25.41
N VAL A 14 -20.06 9.63 -24.10
CA VAL A 14 -19.07 9.45 -23.03
C VAL A 14 -18.79 7.97 -22.72
N GLY A 15 -19.42 7.03 -23.44
CA GLY A 15 -19.26 5.58 -23.25
C GLY A 15 -19.94 5.04 -21.99
N ARG A 16 -20.86 5.82 -21.38
CA ARG A 16 -21.56 5.49 -20.13
C ARG A 16 -22.88 4.76 -20.43
N ILE A 17 -22.78 3.50 -20.86
CA ILE A 17 -23.92 2.65 -21.25
C ILE A 17 -24.44 1.75 -20.10
N VAL A 18 -23.87 1.91 -18.90
CA VAL A 18 -24.12 1.04 -17.74
C VAL A 18 -25.17 1.69 -16.84
N PRO A 19 -26.14 0.94 -16.27
CA PRO A 19 -27.13 1.49 -15.35
C PRO A 19 -26.47 2.24 -14.17
N VAL A 20 -27.00 3.43 -13.87
CA VAL A 20 -26.47 4.41 -12.89
C VAL A 20 -26.15 3.78 -11.53
N ASP A 21 -26.94 2.81 -11.09
CA ASP A 21 -26.76 2.10 -9.82
C ASP A 21 -25.43 1.35 -9.71
N ARG A 22 -24.88 0.87 -10.84
CA ARG A 22 -23.59 0.16 -10.87
C ARG A 22 -22.41 1.14 -10.87
N PHE A 23 -22.59 2.33 -11.43
CA PHE A 23 -21.58 3.38 -11.49
C PHE A 23 -21.35 4.04 -10.11
N ASN A 24 -22.43 4.31 -9.38
CA ASN A 24 -22.33 4.86 -8.01
C ASN A 24 -21.56 3.91 -7.08
N LYS A 25 -21.81 2.59 -7.16
CA LYS A 25 -21.04 1.59 -6.39
C LYS A 25 -19.55 1.55 -6.74
N LEU A 26 -19.21 1.75 -8.02
CA LEU A 26 -17.82 1.78 -8.47
C LEU A 26 -17.09 3.05 -7.97
N ASN A 27 -17.76 4.20 -7.99
CA ASN A 27 -17.21 5.44 -7.47
C ASN A 27 -17.02 5.38 -5.95
N THR A 28 -17.99 4.84 -5.20
CA THR A 28 -17.82 4.63 -3.75
C THR A 28 -16.66 3.68 -3.44
N ALA A 29 -16.49 2.59 -4.21
CA ALA A 29 -15.36 1.68 -4.04
C ALA A 29 -14.01 2.34 -4.38
N ARG A 30 -13.98 3.19 -5.42
CA ARG A 30 -12.81 3.98 -5.80
C ARG A 30 -12.47 5.04 -4.75
N ASP A 31 -13.45 5.72 -4.18
CA ASP A 31 -13.26 6.75 -3.16
C ASP A 31 -12.81 6.15 -1.82
N MET A 32 -13.27 4.95 -1.47
CA MET A 32 -12.76 4.22 -0.31
C MET A 32 -11.31 3.76 -0.50
N ALA A 33 -10.95 3.28 -1.69
CA ALA A 33 -9.58 2.91 -2.01
C ALA A 33 -8.66 4.15 -1.98
N SER A 34 -9.05 5.26 -2.62
CA SER A 34 -8.26 6.50 -2.61
C SER A 34 -8.08 7.08 -1.20
N THR A 35 -9.11 6.98 -0.35
CA THR A 35 -9.03 7.42 1.05
C THR A 35 -8.03 6.59 1.85
N THR A 36 -7.95 5.27 1.64
CA THR A 36 -6.91 4.45 2.31
C THR A 36 -5.49 4.79 1.87
N HIS A 37 -5.30 5.26 0.65
CA HIS A 37 -4.00 5.73 0.18
C HIS A 37 -3.62 7.09 0.77
N ILE A 38 -4.61 7.93 1.13
CA ILE A 38 -4.36 9.24 1.76
C ILE A 38 -3.78 9.07 3.17
N PHE A 39 -4.22 8.06 3.92
CA PHE A 39 -3.67 7.74 5.25
C PHE A 39 -2.26 7.12 5.21
N LEU A 40 -1.81 6.64 4.04
CA LEU A 40 -0.47 6.10 3.87
C LEU A 40 0.57 7.18 3.52
N PHE A 41 0.15 8.42 3.23
CA PHE A 41 1.12 9.50 3.11
C PHE A 41 1.58 9.93 4.50
N PRO A 42 2.89 9.91 4.78
CA PRO A 42 3.40 10.45 6.02
C PRO A 42 3.07 11.94 6.07
N THR A 43 2.27 12.34 7.04
CA THR A 43 1.91 13.74 7.32
C THR A 43 3.13 14.63 7.58
N ALA A 44 4.30 14.03 7.85
CA ALA A 44 5.59 14.70 7.95
C ALA A 44 6.05 15.36 6.63
N ALA A 45 5.55 14.93 5.47
CA ALA A 45 5.93 15.51 4.17
C ALA A 45 5.38 16.94 3.93
N LEU A 46 4.43 17.40 4.76
CA LEU A 46 3.84 18.75 4.66
C LEU A 46 4.43 19.76 5.64
N ALA A 47 5.43 19.40 6.44
CA ALA A 47 6.10 20.32 7.38
C ALA A 47 7.44 20.82 6.80
N ASN A 48 7.39 21.77 5.86
CA ASN A 48 8.58 22.55 5.51
C ASN A 48 8.68 23.80 6.40
N THR A 49 9.40 23.70 7.52
CA THR A 49 10.00 24.85 8.19
C THR A 49 11.30 24.47 8.91
N GLY A 50 12.41 24.44 8.16
CA GLY A 50 13.74 24.76 8.68
C GLY A 50 14.60 23.63 9.26
N THR A 51 15.88 23.66 8.86
CA THR A 51 17.06 22.96 9.41
C THR A 51 17.26 21.50 8.99
N ASP A 52 18.50 21.12 8.68
CA ASP A 52 18.96 19.82 8.15
C ASP A 52 18.49 18.57 8.95
N SER A 53 17.95 18.78 10.15
CA SER A 53 17.25 17.84 11.02
C SER A 53 16.01 17.20 10.36
N SER A 54 15.25 17.95 9.55
CA SER A 54 13.96 17.50 8.99
C SER A 54 14.12 16.33 8.04
N TRP A 55 15.20 16.29 7.25
CA TRP A 55 15.43 15.21 6.29
C TRP A 55 15.71 13.88 7.00
N GLN A 56 16.52 13.89 8.07
CA GLN A 56 16.79 12.67 8.83
C GLN A 56 15.53 12.13 9.51
N GLU A 57 14.68 13.01 10.04
CA GLU A 57 13.42 12.62 10.67
C GLU A 57 12.44 12.01 9.66
N ILE A 58 12.27 12.64 8.49
CA ILE A 58 11.44 12.10 7.41
C ILE A 58 12.01 10.77 6.92
N PHE A 59 13.33 10.69 6.72
CA PHE A 59 13.99 9.48 6.25
C PHE A 59 13.82 8.32 7.25
N ASN A 60 13.98 8.57 8.55
CA ASN A 60 13.75 7.58 9.59
C ASN A 60 12.28 7.15 9.64
N THR A 61 11.34 8.08 9.52
CA THR A 61 9.90 7.79 9.50
C THR A 61 9.52 6.91 8.30
N VAL A 62 10.01 7.23 7.11
CA VAL A 62 9.77 6.43 5.89
C VAL A 62 10.35 5.04 6.04
N LEU A 63 11.55 4.94 6.60
CA LEU A 63 12.12 3.67 6.95
C LEU A 63 11.16 2.93 7.90
N GLU A 64 10.78 3.45 9.06
CA GLU A 64 9.87 2.75 10.00
C GLU A 64 8.57 2.24 9.35
N ILE A 65 7.96 3.03 8.48
CA ILE A 65 6.79 2.59 7.69
C ILE A 65 7.13 1.39 6.79
N SER A 66 8.31 1.41 6.17
CA SER A 66 8.79 0.32 5.33
C SER A 66 9.03 -0.98 6.10
N ASP A 67 9.41 -0.92 7.39
CA ASP A 67 9.50 -2.13 8.23
C ASP A 67 8.12 -2.73 8.51
N TRP A 68 7.13 -1.88 8.82
CA TRP A 68 5.74 -2.31 9.01
C TRP A 68 5.15 -2.93 7.75
N LEU A 69 5.46 -2.38 6.58
CA LEU A 69 5.04 -2.93 5.29
C LEU A 69 5.69 -4.30 5.04
N CYS A 70 6.98 -4.42 5.35
CA CYS A 70 7.70 -5.67 5.26
C CYS A 70 7.12 -6.76 6.18
N ALA A 71 6.81 -6.41 7.43
CA ALA A 71 6.11 -7.30 8.36
C ALA A 71 4.73 -7.72 7.82
N GLY A 72 3.98 -6.79 7.22
CA GLY A 72 2.70 -7.07 6.55
C GLY A 72 2.82 -8.07 5.41
N ILE A 73 3.87 -7.96 4.58
CA ILE A 73 4.15 -8.90 3.47
C ILE A 73 4.43 -10.31 4.01
N ILE A 74 5.18 -10.44 5.10
CA ILE A 74 5.49 -11.73 5.72
C ILE A 74 4.21 -12.39 6.28
N VAL A 75 3.34 -11.61 6.94
CA VAL A 75 2.06 -12.12 7.45
C VAL A 75 1.14 -12.56 6.31
N PHE A 76 1.01 -11.75 5.27
CA PHE A 76 0.24 -12.10 4.07
C PHE A 76 0.79 -13.36 3.38
N ALA A 77 2.11 -13.47 3.29
CA ALA A 77 2.76 -14.65 2.75
C ALA A 77 2.46 -15.90 3.60
N GLY A 78 2.51 -15.81 4.93
CA GLY A 78 2.15 -16.91 5.82
C GLY A 78 0.69 -17.36 5.66
N VAL A 79 -0.25 -16.42 5.59
CA VAL A 79 -1.68 -16.71 5.41
C VAL A 79 -1.95 -17.37 4.05
N THR A 80 -1.37 -16.84 2.97
CA THR A 80 -1.52 -17.42 1.63
C THR A 80 -0.88 -18.81 1.51
N TRP A 81 0.18 -19.08 2.28
CA TRP A 81 0.79 -20.39 2.38
C TRP A 81 -0.10 -21.42 3.11
N MET A 82 -0.86 -20.99 4.12
CA MET A 82 -1.87 -21.83 4.81
C MET A 82 -3.01 -22.24 3.88
N PHE A 83 -3.38 -21.40 2.91
CA PHE A 83 -4.40 -21.69 1.89
C PHE A 83 -3.86 -22.50 0.68
N ALA A 84 -2.72 -23.20 0.86
CA ALA A 84 -2.07 -24.02 -0.16
C ALA A 84 -1.60 -23.26 -1.43
N ASN A 85 -1.57 -21.93 -1.41
CA ASN A 85 -1.13 -21.12 -2.55
C ASN A 85 0.39 -20.95 -2.52
N ARG A 86 1.14 -22.00 -2.92
CA ARG A 86 2.61 -22.07 -2.82
C ARG A 86 3.30 -21.58 -4.10
N THR A 87 3.04 -20.35 -4.51
CA THR A 87 3.68 -19.80 -5.72
C THR A 87 5.15 -19.49 -5.45
N LYS A 88 6.01 -19.71 -6.45
CA LYS A 88 7.45 -19.36 -6.36
C LYS A 88 7.68 -17.85 -6.14
N ALA A 89 6.72 -17.01 -6.53
CA ALA A 89 6.76 -15.58 -6.30
C ALA A 89 6.64 -15.21 -4.81
N LEU A 90 5.84 -15.95 -4.03
CA LEU A 90 5.68 -15.73 -2.59
C LEU A 90 6.96 -16.05 -1.81
N GLU A 91 7.67 -17.10 -2.21
CA GLU A 91 8.96 -17.49 -1.63
C GLU A 91 10.01 -16.38 -1.83
N LEU A 92 10.05 -15.79 -3.03
CA LEU A 92 10.97 -14.69 -3.34
C LEU A 92 10.59 -13.39 -2.64
N LEU A 93 9.29 -13.08 -2.49
CA LEU A 93 8.83 -11.92 -1.73
C LEU A 93 9.16 -12.03 -0.25
N MET A 94 8.95 -13.21 0.36
CA MET A 94 9.29 -13.44 1.76
C MET A 94 10.81 -13.43 1.99
N GLY A 95 11.59 -13.97 1.06
CA GLY A 95 13.06 -13.87 1.07
C GLY A 95 13.57 -12.43 0.94
N GLY A 96 13.00 -11.64 0.01
CA GLY A 96 13.36 -10.24 -0.16
C GLY A 96 12.98 -9.37 1.05
N ALA A 97 11.80 -9.59 1.61
CA ALA A 97 11.31 -8.93 2.82
C ALA A 97 12.25 -9.20 4.03
N SER A 98 12.56 -10.47 4.29
CA SER A 98 13.46 -10.84 5.39
C SER A 98 14.88 -10.30 5.20
N GLY A 99 15.41 -10.28 3.98
CA GLY A 99 16.71 -9.69 3.66
C GLY A 99 16.78 -8.17 3.95
N TYR A 100 15.74 -7.42 3.59
CA TYR A 100 15.64 -5.99 3.88
C TYR A 100 15.72 -5.70 5.38
N LEU A 101 14.95 -6.44 6.18
CA LEU A 101 14.88 -6.30 7.64
C LEU A 101 16.25 -6.54 8.29
N ILE A 102 16.97 -7.59 7.85
CA ILE A 102 18.31 -7.91 8.37
C ILE A 102 19.31 -6.80 8.07
N ILE A 103 19.38 -6.31 6.83
CA ILE A 103 20.36 -5.29 6.43
C ILE A 103 20.14 -3.99 7.20
N ARG A 104 18.88 -3.59 7.36
CA ARG A 104 18.53 -2.37 8.09
C ARG A 104 18.91 -2.45 9.57
N HIS A 105 18.56 -3.55 10.24
CA HIS A 105 18.84 -3.70 11.67
C HIS A 105 20.26 -4.20 11.97
N ALA A 106 21.06 -4.56 10.96
CA ALA A 106 22.42 -5.06 11.16
C ALA A 106 23.34 -4.07 11.90
N LEU A 107 23.21 -2.76 11.62
CA LEU A 107 24.00 -1.74 12.31
C LEU A 107 23.57 -1.57 13.77
N ASP A 108 22.28 -1.69 14.04
CA ASP A 108 21.72 -1.61 15.40
C ASP A 108 22.18 -2.79 16.25
N ILE A 109 22.07 -4.02 15.71
CA ILE A 109 22.57 -5.25 16.35
C ILE A 109 24.08 -5.16 16.62
N ARG A 110 24.86 -4.65 15.66
CA ARG A 110 26.31 -4.44 15.83
C ARG A 110 26.61 -3.42 16.93
N ASN A 111 25.85 -2.34 17.02
CA ASN A 111 26.06 -1.32 18.05
C ASN A 111 25.66 -1.85 19.42
N TRP A 112 24.56 -2.59 19.54
CA TRP A 112 24.18 -3.30 20.76
C TRP A 112 25.27 -4.28 21.24
N LEU A 113 25.83 -5.09 20.33
CA LEU A 113 26.94 -6.01 20.64
C LEU A 113 28.20 -5.31 21.15
N LYS A 114 28.43 -4.04 20.79
CA LYS A 114 29.57 -3.25 21.27
C LYS A 114 29.35 -2.61 22.64
N THR A 115 28.12 -2.59 23.14
CA THR A 115 27.78 -2.06 24.47
C THR A 115 27.88 -3.10 25.58
N LEU A 116 28.04 -4.38 25.20
CA LEU A 116 28.41 -5.51 26.06
C LEU A 116 29.91 -5.54 26.29
#